data_AF-A0A3Q3JDE4-F1
#
_entry.id   AF-A0A3Q3JDE4-F1
#
_cell.length_a   1.000
_cell.length_b   1.000
_cell.length_c   1.000
_cell.angle_alpha   90.00
_cell.angle_beta   90.00
_cell.angle_gamma   90.00
#
_symmetry.space_group_name_H-M   'P 1'
#
loop_
_entity.id
_entity.type
_entity.pdbx_description
1 polymer ?
#
loop_
_entity_poly.entity_id
_entity_poly.type
_entity_poly.pdbx_seq_one_letter_code
_entity_poly.pdbx_strand_id
1 'polypeptide(L)'
;MRILLVLFSVSLVISPGHSHLSAKGDSITNAIHNIINIARITLVHIQKLWTKMPVAPQIYITTPSIEGLTNISHDLGLLDNELLSPVTELLSQIQADVSSLEGRVRSLALTMDCPIQPRSSRSSAKTSDDLFPDSHLYLTLTKVQHYLETLILNKDKLSVC
;
A
#
# COMPACT_ATOMS: atom_id res chain seq x y z
N MET A 1 -3.35 -70.54 26.51
CA MET A 1 -2.33 -69.61 26.01
C MET A 1 -2.92 -68.81 24.84
N ARG A 2 -2.86 -67.46 24.93
CA ARG A 2 -2.90 -66.41 23.87
C ARG A 2 -4.02 -66.53 22.81
N ILE A 3 -5.24 -66.04 23.05
CA ILE A 3 -5.74 -64.64 22.87
C ILE A 3 -5.22 -63.96 21.58
N LEU A 4 -6.13 -63.82 20.62
CA LEU A 4 -6.03 -63.09 19.35
C LEU A 4 -6.07 -61.56 19.60
N LEU A 5 -5.01 -60.84 19.23
CA LEU A 5 -4.79 -59.39 19.31
C LEU A 5 -3.67 -59.11 18.27
N VAL A 6 -3.64 -58.16 17.34
CA VAL A 6 -4.34 -56.89 17.08
C VAL A 6 -4.17 -56.61 15.57
N LEU A 7 -5.25 -56.26 14.86
CA LEU A 7 -5.21 -55.60 13.55
C LEU A 7 -6.01 -54.31 13.68
N PHE A 8 -5.35 -53.22 14.05
CA PHE A 8 -5.86 -51.86 13.85
C PHE A 8 -4.67 -50.92 13.66
N SER A 9 -4.15 -50.91 12.43
CA SER A 9 -3.30 -49.84 11.93
C SER A 9 -4.19 -48.63 11.66
N VAL A 10 -4.41 -47.79 12.67
CA VAL A 10 -5.00 -46.47 12.48
C VAL A 10 -3.93 -45.58 11.87
N SER A 11 -3.86 -45.54 10.55
CA SER A 11 -3.12 -44.51 9.82
C SER A 11 -3.93 -43.22 9.89
N LEU A 12 -3.65 -42.40 10.91
CA LEU A 12 -4.02 -40.99 10.92
C LEU A 12 -3.22 -40.29 9.82
N VAL A 13 -3.81 -40.19 8.63
CA VAL A 13 -3.35 -39.25 7.60
C VAL A 13 -3.75 -37.85 8.08
N ILE A 14 -2.87 -37.22 8.85
CA ILE A 14 -2.96 -35.77 9.09
C ILE A 14 -2.59 -35.12 7.75
N SER A 15 -3.60 -34.71 6.99
CA SER A 15 -3.42 -33.85 5.81
C SER A 15 -3.04 -32.45 6.31
N PRO A 16 -1.79 -31.96 6.13
CA PRO A 16 -1.39 -30.63 6.58
C PRO A 16 -1.89 -29.52 5.63
N GLY A 17 -2.57 -29.88 4.55
CA GLY A 17 -2.76 -28.98 3.40
C GLY A 17 -3.89 -27.98 3.54
N HIS A 18 -4.93 -28.24 4.34
CA HIS A 18 -6.15 -27.41 4.31
C HIS A 18 -6.13 -26.23 5.28
N SER A 19 -5.46 -26.35 6.43
CA SER A 19 -5.41 -25.28 7.43
C SER A 19 -4.54 -24.09 6.98
N HIS A 20 -3.46 -24.36 6.23
CA HIS A 20 -2.49 -23.34 5.81
C HIS A 20 -3.02 -22.46 4.66
N LEU A 21 -3.82 -23.04 3.74
CA LEU A 21 -4.45 -22.30 2.64
C LEU A 21 -5.54 -21.36 3.15
N SER A 22 -6.38 -21.80 4.09
CA SER A 22 -7.41 -20.95 4.71
C SER A 22 -6.76 -19.78 5.47
N ALA A 23 -5.73 -20.06 6.29
CA ALA A 23 -5.02 -19.02 7.04
C ALA A 23 -4.32 -18.00 6.13
N LYS A 24 -3.76 -18.43 4.99
CA LYS A 24 -3.15 -17.52 3.99
C LYS A 24 -4.21 -16.62 3.34
N GLY A 25 -5.38 -17.16 2.99
CA GLY A 25 -6.49 -16.40 2.40
C GLY A 25 -7.06 -15.34 3.34
N ASP A 26 -7.26 -15.69 4.62
CA ASP A 26 -7.73 -14.76 5.65
C ASP A 26 -6.70 -13.64 5.91
N SER A 27 -5.41 -13.99 5.91
CA SER A 27 -4.30 -13.03 6.03
C SER A 27 -4.28 -12.02 4.88
N ILE A 28 -4.42 -12.49 3.63
CA ILE A 28 -4.49 -11.62 2.43
C ILE A 28 -5.69 -10.68 2.52
N THR A 29 -6.86 -11.21 2.86
CA THR A 29 -8.07 -10.40 2.99
C THR A 29 -7.92 -9.32 4.06
N ASN A 30 -7.35 -9.66 5.22
CA ASN A 30 -7.06 -8.70 6.28
C ASN A 30 -6.03 -7.66 5.87
N ALA A 31 -4.99 -8.04 5.12
CA ALA A 31 -3.99 -7.13 4.59
C ALA A 31 -4.61 -6.10 3.64
N ILE A 32 -5.48 -6.54 2.71
CA ILE A 32 -6.22 -5.66 1.80
C ILE A 32 -7.09 -4.67 2.59
N HIS A 33 -7.87 -5.14 3.57
CA HIS A 33 -8.67 -4.25 4.41
C HIS A 33 -7.83 -3.22 5.15
N ASN A 34 -6.67 -3.63 5.67
CA ASN A 34 -5.75 -2.75 6.36
C ASN A 34 -5.18 -1.66 5.43
N ILE A 35 -4.77 -2.03 4.22
CA ILE A 35 -4.30 -1.09 3.18
C ILE A 35 -5.39 -0.05 2.86
N ILE A 36 -6.62 -0.51 2.59
CA ILE A 36 -7.74 0.39 2.28
C ILE A 36 -8.07 1.31 3.47
N ASN A 37 -8.00 0.80 4.70
CA ASN A 37 -8.25 1.61 5.89
C ASN A 37 -7.21 2.73 6.04
N ILE A 38 -5.92 2.43 5.83
CA ILE A 38 -4.87 3.45 5.88
C ILE A 38 -5.06 4.46 4.76
N ALA A 39 -5.36 4.04 3.53
CA ALA A 39 -5.62 4.96 2.41
C ALA A 39 -6.74 5.96 2.73
N ARG A 40 -7.82 5.50 3.37
CA ARG A 40 -8.92 6.37 3.84
C ARG A 40 -8.47 7.34 4.93
N ILE A 41 -7.69 6.88 5.90
CA ILE A 41 -7.14 7.73 6.97
C ILE A 41 -6.24 8.81 6.37
N THR A 42 -5.39 8.45 5.40
CA THR A 42 -4.53 9.40 4.68
C THR A 42 -5.35 10.45 3.95
N LEU A 43 -6.45 10.07 3.29
CA LEU A 43 -7.37 11.03 2.67
C LEU A 43 -7.99 12.00 3.70
N VAL A 44 -8.33 11.53 4.90
CA VAL A 44 -8.79 12.41 5.99
C VAL A 44 -7.68 13.38 6.43
N HIS A 45 -6.43 12.92 6.52
CA HIS A 45 -5.29 13.80 6.83
C HIS A 45 -5.06 14.85 5.74
N ILE A 46 -5.18 14.47 4.47
CA ILE A 46 -5.11 15.40 3.33
C ILE A 46 -6.25 16.43 3.41
N GLN A 47 -7.49 16.00 3.65
CA GLN A 47 -8.63 16.92 3.81
C GLN A 47 -8.42 17.90 4.98
N LYS A 48 -7.94 17.41 6.12
CA LYS A 48 -7.59 18.25 7.28
C LYS A 48 -6.46 19.24 6.95
N LEU A 49 -5.58 18.88 6.03
CA LEU A 49 -4.53 19.78 5.59
C LEU A 49 -5.09 20.87 4.65
N TRP A 50 -5.95 20.50 3.72
CA TRP A 50 -6.63 21.43 2.81
C TRP A 50 -7.41 22.52 3.56
N THR A 51 -8.04 22.22 4.70
CA THR A 51 -8.76 23.24 5.49
C THR A 51 -7.85 24.31 6.10
N LYS A 52 -6.54 24.05 6.19
CA LYS A 52 -5.55 25.00 6.69
C LYS A 52 -4.89 25.82 5.58
N MET A 53 -5.14 25.48 4.32
CA MET A 53 -4.52 26.12 3.17
C MET A 53 -5.44 27.19 2.55
N PRO A 54 -4.89 28.36 2.18
CA PRO A 54 -5.67 29.40 1.51
C PRO A 54 -5.94 28.98 0.05
N VAL A 55 -7.10 28.35 -0.15
CA VAL A 55 -7.65 27.88 -1.44
C VAL A 55 -6.95 26.64 -2.01
N ALA A 56 -7.71 25.57 -2.23
CA ALA A 56 -7.27 24.42 -2.98
C ALA A 56 -7.24 24.76 -4.48
N PRO A 57 -6.07 24.72 -5.16
CA PRO A 57 -6.02 24.95 -6.59
C PRO A 57 -6.73 23.82 -7.33
N GLN A 58 -7.51 24.17 -8.37
CA GLN A 58 -8.07 23.18 -9.29
C GLN A 58 -6.98 22.71 -10.26
N ILE A 59 -6.21 21.71 -9.84
CA ILE A 59 -5.15 21.10 -10.64
C ILE A 59 -5.71 19.87 -11.34
N TYR A 60 -5.62 19.83 -12.67
CA TYR A 60 -5.90 18.63 -13.43
C TYR A 60 -4.69 17.69 -13.36
N ILE A 61 -4.93 16.43 -12.97
CA ILE A 61 -3.89 15.41 -12.83
C ILE A 61 -4.28 14.18 -13.62
N THR A 62 -3.32 13.66 -14.39
CA THR A 62 -3.39 12.31 -14.95
C THR A 62 -2.87 11.34 -13.90
N THR A 63 -3.74 10.44 -13.46
CA THR A 63 -3.37 9.42 -12.47
C THR A 63 -3.05 8.12 -13.20
N PRO A 64 -1.96 7.42 -12.84
CA PRO A 64 -1.66 6.13 -13.41
C PRO A 64 -2.80 5.13 -13.15
N SER A 65 -2.92 4.14 -14.03
CA SER A 65 -3.89 3.06 -13.88
C SER A 65 -3.56 2.20 -12.65
N ILE A 66 -4.60 1.85 -11.88
CA ILE A 66 -4.48 0.86 -10.80
C ILE A 66 -4.64 -0.52 -11.43
N GLU A 67 -3.52 -1.21 -11.64
CA GLU A 67 -3.48 -2.48 -12.38
C GLU A 67 -3.33 -3.70 -11.47
N GLY A 68 -2.40 -3.63 -10.52
CA GLY A 68 -2.04 -4.73 -9.63
C GLY A 68 -1.00 -4.33 -8.60
N LEU A 69 -0.71 -5.22 -7.65
CA LEU A 69 0.19 -4.97 -6.52
C LEU A 69 1.59 -4.48 -6.94
N THR A 70 2.09 -4.93 -8.09
CA THR A 70 3.38 -4.51 -8.65
C THR A 70 3.38 -3.01 -8.99
N ASN A 71 2.42 -2.57 -9.80
CA ASN A 71 2.27 -1.17 -10.18
C ASN A 71 1.92 -0.31 -8.95
N ILE A 72 1.04 -0.82 -8.07
CA ILE A 72 0.61 -0.07 -6.89
C ILE A 72 1.80 0.21 -5.96
N SER A 73 2.66 -0.78 -5.73
CA SER A 73 3.87 -0.61 -4.91
C SER A 73 4.84 0.39 -5.55
N HIS A 74 5.02 0.33 -6.87
CA HIS A 74 5.88 1.24 -7.60
C HIS A 74 5.40 2.69 -7.49
N ASP A 75 4.12 2.94 -7.79
CA ASP A 75 3.55 4.29 -7.84
C ASP A 75 3.49 4.92 -6.44
N LEU A 76 3.16 4.14 -5.41
CA LEU A 76 3.25 4.60 -4.02
C LEU A 76 4.70 4.94 -3.62
N GLY A 77 5.68 4.19 -4.12
CA GLY A 77 7.09 4.49 -3.92
C GLY A 77 7.51 5.82 -4.56
N LEU A 78 7.01 6.12 -5.77
CA LEU A 78 7.23 7.42 -6.41
C LEU A 78 6.59 8.56 -5.61
N LEU A 79 5.36 8.37 -5.13
CA LEU A 79 4.67 9.35 -4.28
C LEU A 79 5.38 9.58 -2.93
N ASP A 80 5.88 8.53 -2.26
CA ASP A 80 6.71 8.69 -1.04
C ASP A 80 7.96 9.52 -1.31
N ASN A 81 8.57 9.34 -2.49
CA ASN A 81 9.75 10.11 -2.88
C ASN A 81 9.41 11.58 -3.20
N GLU A 82 8.28 11.87 -3.85
CA GLU A 82 7.84 13.25 -4.10
C GLU A 82 7.43 13.98 -2.81
N LEU A 83 6.93 13.24 -1.82
CA LEU A 83 6.57 13.79 -0.49
C LEU A 83 7.81 14.11 0.37
N LEU A 84 9.00 13.61 0.00
CA LEU A 84 10.27 14.00 0.62
C LEU A 84 10.69 15.39 0.14
N SER A 85 10.04 16.43 0.66
CA SER A 85 10.52 17.80 0.51
C SER A 85 11.15 18.28 1.82
N PRO A 86 12.37 18.85 1.80
CA PRO A 86 13.01 19.43 2.98
C PRO A 86 12.27 20.66 3.52
N VAL A 87 11.30 21.19 2.77
CA VAL A 87 10.65 22.48 3.06
C VAL A 87 9.40 22.33 3.94
N THR A 88 8.84 21.13 4.11
CA THR A 88 7.49 21.02 4.69
C THR A 88 7.33 19.90 5.73
N GLU A 89 7.55 20.23 7.00
CA GLU A 89 7.07 19.45 8.16
C GLU A 89 5.56 19.17 8.08
N LEU A 90 4.82 20.05 7.39
CA LEU A 90 3.39 19.96 7.13
C LEU A 90 2.96 18.65 6.44
N LEU A 91 3.83 18.07 5.61
CA LEU A 91 3.56 16.82 4.87
C LEU A 91 4.00 15.56 5.62
N SER A 92 4.71 15.70 6.74
CA SER A 92 5.34 14.57 7.44
C SER A 92 4.37 13.43 7.76
N GLN A 93 3.15 13.74 8.21
CA GLN A 93 2.14 12.73 8.50
C GLN A 93 1.67 12.00 7.23
N ILE A 94 1.41 12.74 6.15
CA ILE A 94 0.95 12.16 4.88
C ILE A 94 2.06 11.31 4.28
N GLN A 95 3.31 11.76 4.35
CA GLN A 95 4.48 11.00 3.95
C GLN A 95 4.62 9.69 4.74
N ALA A 96 4.49 9.75 6.07
CA ALA A 96 4.55 8.55 6.90
C ALA A 96 3.45 7.55 6.56
N ASP A 97 2.23 8.05 6.28
CA ASP A 97 1.12 7.21 5.87
C ASP A 97 1.37 6.55 4.50
N VAL A 98 1.85 7.31 3.51
CA VAL A 98 2.15 6.79 2.15
C VAL A 98 3.31 5.79 2.19
N SER A 99 4.36 6.05 2.98
CA SER A 99 5.45 5.10 3.19
C SER A 99 4.99 3.81 3.86
N SER A 100 4.07 3.90 4.84
CA SER A 100 3.44 2.75 5.48
C SER A 100 2.55 1.97 4.49
N LEU A 101 1.80 2.67 3.63
CA LEU A 101 1.01 2.06 2.56
C LEU A 101 1.89 1.30 1.58
N GLU A 102 2.96 1.92 1.07
CA GLU A 102 3.90 1.27 0.15
C GLU A 102 4.46 -0.01 0.77
N GLY A 103 4.95 0.07 2.02
CA GLY A 103 5.52 -1.10 2.69
C GLY A 103 4.52 -2.24 2.88
N ARG A 104 3.25 -1.93 3.12
CA ARG A 104 2.17 -2.92 3.27
C ARG A 104 1.77 -3.55 1.94
N VAL A 105 1.62 -2.74 0.89
CA VAL A 105 1.36 -3.24 -0.47
C VAL A 105 2.50 -4.14 -0.91
N ARG A 106 3.75 -3.72 -0.68
CA ARG A 106 4.94 -4.52 -0.98
C ARG A 106 4.97 -5.83 -0.20
N SER A 107 4.65 -5.81 1.09
CA SER A 107 4.57 -7.01 1.92
C SER A 107 3.49 -7.98 1.42
N LEU A 108 2.33 -7.45 1.02
CA LEU A 108 1.25 -8.24 0.43
C LEU A 108 1.68 -8.85 -0.92
N ALA A 109 2.31 -8.05 -1.77
CA ALA A 109 2.86 -8.49 -3.05
C ALA A 109 3.87 -9.63 -2.87
N LEU A 110 4.76 -9.56 -1.87
CA LEU A 110 5.69 -10.64 -1.54
C LEU A 110 4.96 -11.89 -1.05
N THR A 111 3.91 -11.73 -0.24
CA THR A 111 3.08 -12.84 0.26
C THR A 111 2.34 -13.56 -0.88
N MET A 112 2.03 -12.83 -1.95
CA MET A 112 1.35 -13.30 -3.16
C MET A 112 2.30 -13.67 -4.30
N ASP A 113 3.61 -13.68 -4.05
CA ASP A 113 4.65 -14.02 -5.02
C ASP A 113 4.63 -13.14 -6.29
N CYS A 114 4.19 -11.88 -6.16
CA CYS A 114 4.20 -10.91 -7.25
C CYS A 114 5.62 -10.43 -7.59
N PRO A 115 5.91 -10.11 -8.86
CA PRO A 115 7.18 -9.49 -9.23
C PRO A 115 7.23 -8.06 -8.68
N ILE A 116 8.22 -7.74 -7.85
CA ILE A 116 8.38 -6.38 -7.33
C ILE A 116 9.77 -5.86 -7.66
N GLN A 117 9.83 -4.64 -8.17
CA GLN A 117 11.10 -3.94 -8.34
C GLN A 117 11.76 -3.72 -6.98
N PRO A 118 13.10 -3.72 -6.88
CA PRO A 118 13.79 -3.29 -5.66
C PRO A 118 13.30 -1.91 -5.26
N ARG A 119 13.21 -1.65 -3.94
CA ARG A 119 12.90 -0.30 -3.48
C ARG A 119 13.99 0.62 -4.03
N SER A 120 13.61 1.55 -4.91
CA SER A 120 14.55 2.55 -5.40
C SER A 120 15.14 3.23 -4.16
N SER A 121 16.47 3.24 -4.04
CA SER A 121 17.14 3.96 -2.95
C SER A 121 16.53 5.36 -2.92
N ARG A 122 15.94 5.77 -1.79
CA ARG A 122 15.38 7.11 -1.59
C ARG A 122 16.40 8.09 -2.14
N SER A 123 16.16 8.62 -3.34
CA SER A 123 17.10 9.57 -3.90
C SER A 123 17.04 10.75 -2.96
N SER A 124 18.19 11.16 -2.40
CA SER A 124 18.33 12.43 -1.69
C SER A 124 17.41 13.42 -2.38
N ALA A 125 16.38 13.90 -1.65
CA ALA A 125 15.32 14.77 -2.15
C ALA A 125 15.93 15.63 -3.24
N LYS A 126 15.49 15.43 -4.49
CA LYS A 126 16.10 16.14 -5.60
C LYS A 126 15.95 17.60 -5.20
N THR A 127 17.06 18.25 -4.86
CA THR A 127 17.13 19.68 -4.67
C THR A 127 16.96 20.25 -6.07
N SER A 128 15.79 20.06 -6.68
CA SER A 128 15.28 21.12 -7.51
C SER A 128 15.20 22.29 -6.55
N ASP A 129 15.95 23.33 -6.85
CA ASP A 129 15.57 24.67 -6.44
C ASP A 129 14.14 24.85 -6.93
N ASP A 130 13.17 24.38 -6.15
CA ASP A 130 11.77 24.59 -6.41
C ASP A 130 11.56 26.07 -6.17
N LEU A 131 11.72 26.84 -7.24
CA LEU A 131 11.47 28.27 -7.28
C LEU A 131 10.05 28.61 -6.78
N PHE A 132 9.17 27.60 -6.73
CA PHE A 132 7.77 27.67 -6.32
C PHE A 132 7.37 26.50 -5.40
N PRO A 133 7.82 26.48 -4.12
CA PRO A 133 7.60 25.36 -3.21
C PRO A 133 6.11 25.12 -2.91
N ASP A 134 5.30 26.17 -2.88
CA ASP A 134 3.85 26.06 -2.68
C ASP A 134 3.16 25.35 -3.85
N SER A 135 3.59 25.63 -5.08
CA SER A 135 3.03 24.97 -6.27
C SER A 135 3.35 23.48 -6.29
N HIS A 136 4.57 23.12 -5.90
CA HIS A 136 4.96 21.72 -5.74
C HIS A 136 4.15 21.02 -4.63
N LEU A 137 4.00 21.67 -3.47
CA LEU A 137 3.20 21.17 -2.36
C LEU A 137 1.76 20.84 -2.77
N TYR A 138 1.08 21.79 -3.42
CA TYR A 138 -0.28 21.59 -3.89
C TYR A 138 -0.38 20.46 -4.92
N LEU A 139 0.53 20.44 -5.89
CA LEU A 139 0.56 19.41 -6.93
C LEU A 139 0.74 18.02 -6.32
N THR A 140 1.73 17.85 -5.43
CA THR A 140 2.01 16.56 -4.78
C THR A 140 0.85 16.09 -3.93
N LEU A 141 0.21 16.98 -3.17
CA LEU A 141 -0.99 16.62 -2.39
C LEU A 141 -2.14 16.16 -3.28
N THR A 142 -2.43 16.87 -4.37
CA THR A 142 -3.49 16.49 -5.30
C THR A 142 -3.17 15.15 -5.97
N LYS A 143 -1.91 14.86 -6.32
CA LYS A 143 -1.50 13.54 -6.86
C LYS A 143 -1.81 12.42 -5.87
N VAL A 144 -1.36 12.57 -4.62
CA VAL A 144 -1.59 11.56 -3.57
C VAL A 144 -3.08 11.37 -3.34
N GLN A 145 -3.84 12.46 -3.23
CA GLN A 145 -5.28 12.38 -3.03
C GLN A 145 -5.96 11.57 -4.14
N HIS A 146 -5.74 11.95 -5.40
CA HIS A 146 -6.42 11.32 -6.53
C HIS A 146 -6.00 9.85 -6.68
N TYR A 147 -4.72 9.55 -6.45
CA TYR A 147 -4.23 8.18 -6.50
C TYR A 147 -4.88 7.30 -5.43
N LEU A 148 -4.99 7.78 -4.18
CA LEU A 148 -5.64 7.04 -3.10
C LEU A 148 -7.15 6.87 -3.31
N GLU A 149 -7.84 7.89 -3.83
CA GLU A 149 -9.25 7.79 -4.24
C GLU A 149 -9.43 6.70 -5.30
N THR A 150 -8.55 6.69 -6.32
CA THR A 150 -8.57 5.69 -7.40
C THR A 150 -8.25 4.29 -6.88
N LEU A 151 -7.27 4.15 -5.98
CA LEU A 151 -6.92 2.88 -5.34
C LEU A 151 -8.11 2.30 -4.55
N ILE A 152 -8.83 3.15 -3.80
CA ILE A 152 -10.00 2.71 -3.02
C ILE A 152 -11.12 2.21 -3.94
N LEU A 153 -11.35 2.87 -5.07
CA LEU A 153 -12.34 2.45 -6.07
C LEU A 153 -11.95 1.13 -6.74
N ASN A 154 -10.65 0.89 -6.92
CA ASN A 154 -10.08 -0.29 -7.57
C ASN A 154 -9.47 -1.27 -6.56
N LYS A 155 -10.09 -1.43 -5.38
CA LYS A 155 -9.54 -2.25 -4.28
C LYS A 155 -9.34 -3.73 -4.66
N ASP A 156 -10.08 -4.23 -5.64
CA ASP A 156 -9.94 -5.59 -6.18
C ASP A 156 -8.55 -5.83 -6.78
N LYS A 157 -7.89 -4.76 -7.24
CA LYS A 157 -6.53 -4.83 -7.79
C LYS A 157 -5.46 -5.12 -6.75
N LEU A 158 -5.78 -5.01 -5.45
CA LEU A 158 -4.90 -5.48 -4.38
C LEU A 158 -4.87 -7.02 -4.24
N SER A 159 -5.68 -7.74 -5.04
CA SER A 159 -5.70 -9.21 -5.07
C SER A 159 -5.02 -9.81 -6.31
N VAL A 160 -4.38 -8.98 -7.14
CA VAL A 160 -3.66 -9.41 -8.34
C VAL A 160 -2.27 -8.78 -8.39
N CYS A 161 -1.38 -9.44 -9.12
CA CYS A 161 -0.18 -8.82 -9.68
C CYS A 161 -0.58 -8.31 -11.08
#